data_AF-A0A5B0GQ92-F1
#
_entry.id   AF-A0A5B0GQ92-F1
#
_cell.length_a   1.000
_cell.length_b   1.000
_cell.length_c   1.000
_cell.angle_alpha   90.00
_cell.angle_beta   90.00
_cell.angle_gamma   90.00
#
_symmetry.space_group_name_H-M   'P 1'
#
loop_
_entity.id
_entity.type
_entity.pdbx_description
1 polymer ?
#
loop_
_entity_poly.entity_id
_entity_poly.type
_entity_poly.pdbx_seq_one_letter_code
_entity_poly.pdbx_strand_id
1 'polypeptide(L)'
;MHMKMFWLMATAFLAMTLAAAPPGLAEEKANDSYFVHSTGDKANSLVIFVHGVLGDSRDTWRRSPSSAGWPELLAADPAMPGVDTLAIGFKSAPLSSSSNIEELANRLSQMLIDQRLFERYDNIAFVAHSMGGLITKRAVLILRSKAPESATRIKAVIFLATPAEGSDKAALANWFSANPQFGDMRPADFNSFLQLLDNDWASMLRRREGDSPYPRSFCAYETQPTGLWKVVPRSASQKGCDDTPVAFDRTHSGIAKPAGRDDEVYRYVLARLAGSFDPKLVKQHVIVQIQRIDGKLLGPADFLRSGEQYSVSVRAVRPAWFYVFVRDSTDSVQRYYPTSSDKQAAKQNTIRVPEHADLFITLDRHRGTELIYVFALDQRDDKLERAATEVSSSANVATGVHVTQKVLLEAAKSRGGAIEKGKLGRVSSSSLSEFGQDVAAFYQLEHR
;
A
#
# COMPACT_ATOMS: atom_id res chain seq x y z
N MET A 1 -59.28 37.00 -40.24
CA MET A 1 -58.12 37.71 -39.64
C MET A 1 -58.29 37.62 -38.13
N HIS A 2 -57.89 36.50 -37.53
CA HIS A 2 -56.55 36.26 -36.97
C HIS A 2 -56.49 36.60 -35.47
N MET A 3 -56.85 35.61 -34.65
CA MET A 3 -55.86 34.81 -33.92
C MET A 3 -54.50 35.52 -33.76
N LYS A 4 -54.33 36.26 -32.66
CA LYS A 4 -53.08 36.61 -31.94
C LYS A 4 -53.26 37.90 -31.13
N MET A 5 -53.92 37.83 -29.98
CA MET A 5 -53.61 38.74 -28.86
C MET A 5 -54.16 38.26 -27.51
N PHE A 6 -54.14 36.94 -27.28
CA PHE A 6 -54.54 36.30 -26.02
C PHE A 6 -53.36 35.58 -25.36
N TRP A 7 -52.14 36.15 -25.46
CA TRP A 7 -50.91 35.51 -24.98
C TRP A 7 -49.96 36.45 -24.21
N LEU A 8 -50.47 37.49 -23.55
CA LEU A 8 -49.62 38.42 -22.79
C LEU A 8 -50.10 38.73 -21.36
N MET A 9 -51.07 37.99 -20.82
CA MET A 9 -51.52 38.15 -19.43
C MET A 9 -51.75 36.79 -18.76
N ALA A 10 -50.75 35.91 -18.79
CA ALA A 10 -50.77 34.61 -18.10
C ALA A 10 -49.42 34.19 -17.49
N THR A 11 -48.54 35.14 -17.15
CA THR A 11 -47.23 34.86 -16.51
C THR A 11 -46.97 35.66 -15.24
N ALA A 12 -48.01 36.12 -14.56
CA ALA A 12 -47.86 36.82 -13.29
C ALA A 12 -49.04 36.52 -12.36
N PHE A 13 -49.22 35.27 -11.93
CA PHE A 13 -49.87 34.89 -10.66
C PHE A 13 -49.77 33.37 -10.47
N LEU A 14 -48.59 32.91 -10.07
CA LEU A 14 -48.44 31.68 -9.26
C LEU A 14 -47.23 31.87 -8.34
N ALA A 15 -47.30 32.92 -7.54
CA ALA A 15 -46.50 33.08 -6.34
C ALA A 15 -47.33 32.61 -5.14
N MET A 16 -46.65 32.00 -4.17
CA MET A 16 -47.14 31.57 -2.85
C MET A 16 -47.96 30.28 -2.79
N THR A 17 -47.26 29.16 -2.82
CA THR A 17 -47.28 28.18 -1.71
C THR A 17 -45.94 27.43 -1.69
N LEU A 18 -44.87 28.14 -1.29
CA LEU A 18 -43.74 27.45 -0.67
C LEU A 18 -44.23 27.02 0.71
N ALA A 19 -44.46 25.72 0.90
CA ALA A 19 -44.40 25.14 2.22
C ALA A 19 -42.98 25.40 2.74
N ALA A 20 -42.84 26.30 3.70
CA ALA A 20 -41.61 26.49 4.44
C ALA A 20 -41.31 25.18 5.18
N ALA A 21 -40.37 24.40 4.65
CA ALA A 21 -39.71 23.37 5.45
C ALA A 21 -39.02 24.07 6.63
N PRO A 22 -39.07 23.50 7.85
CA PRO A 22 -38.45 24.13 8.99
C PRO A 22 -36.93 24.25 8.73
N PRO A 23 -36.33 25.42 8.99
CA PRO A 23 -34.91 25.60 8.82
C PRO A 23 -34.17 24.88 9.95
N GLY A 24 -33.23 24.02 9.57
CA GLY A 24 -32.32 23.35 10.48
C GLY A 24 -32.58 21.85 10.60
N LEU A 25 -31.69 21.06 9.98
CA LEU A 25 -31.05 19.86 10.58
C LEU A 25 -30.33 18.93 9.55
N ALA A 26 -30.40 19.18 8.23
CA ALA A 26 -29.86 18.22 7.25
C ALA A 26 -28.78 18.74 6.27
N GLU A 27 -28.61 20.04 6.09
CA GLU A 27 -27.80 20.57 4.97
C GLU A 27 -26.30 20.78 5.28
N GLU A 28 -25.89 20.76 6.56
CA GLU A 28 -24.53 21.17 6.95
C GLU A 28 -23.48 20.04 6.89
N LYS A 29 -23.89 18.76 6.93
CA LYS A 29 -22.96 17.60 7.02
C LYS A 29 -22.50 17.01 5.69
N ALA A 30 -22.97 17.51 4.54
CA ALA A 30 -22.64 16.90 3.25
C ALA A 30 -21.18 17.16 2.82
N ASN A 31 -20.59 18.28 3.26
CA ASN A 31 -19.23 18.68 2.86
C ASN A 31 -18.14 18.31 3.87
N ASP A 32 -18.48 17.67 4.99
CA ASP A 32 -17.50 17.30 6.00
C ASP A 32 -16.81 15.99 5.63
N SER A 33 -15.55 15.87 6.07
CA SER A 33 -14.85 14.58 6.07
C SER A 33 -15.30 13.76 7.27
N TYR A 34 -15.70 12.51 7.07
CA TYR A 34 -16.16 11.64 8.15
C TYR A 34 -15.90 10.16 7.87
N PHE A 35 -15.65 9.39 8.92
CA PHE A 35 -15.61 7.94 8.84
C PHE A 35 -17.03 7.42 8.58
N VAL A 36 -17.22 6.75 7.44
CA VAL A 36 -18.49 6.08 7.12
C VAL A 36 -18.61 4.77 7.90
N HIS A 37 -17.48 4.10 8.07
CA HIS A 37 -17.34 2.90 8.90
C HIS A 37 -16.01 3.00 9.63
N SER A 38 -16.03 2.78 10.94
CA SER A 38 -14.82 2.61 11.73
C SER A 38 -14.98 1.53 12.79
N THR A 39 -13.96 0.68 12.88
CA THR A 39 -13.86 -0.39 13.88
C THR A 39 -13.04 0.04 15.11
N GLY A 40 -12.66 1.31 15.20
CA GLY A 40 -11.76 1.85 16.22
C GLY A 40 -10.32 1.43 15.94
N ASP A 41 -9.61 0.93 16.95
CA ASP A 41 -8.19 0.53 16.83
C ASP A 41 -8.01 -0.93 16.32
N LYS A 42 -9.06 -1.53 15.75
CA LYS A 42 -9.06 -2.94 15.32
C LYS A 42 -8.71 -3.13 13.85
N ALA A 43 -8.99 -2.15 13.00
CA ALA A 43 -8.71 -2.22 11.57
C ALA A 43 -7.25 -1.87 11.28
N ASN A 44 -6.58 -2.69 10.47
CA ASN A 44 -5.27 -2.35 9.92
C ASN A 44 -5.35 -1.72 8.51
N SER A 45 -6.56 -1.66 7.93
CA SER A 45 -6.77 -1.18 6.56
C SER A 45 -7.80 -0.07 6.50
N LEU A 46 -7.51 0.96 5.71
CA LEU A 46 -8.37 2.12 5.49
C LEU A 46 -8.52 2.41 3.99
N VAL A 47 -9.75 2.60 3.54
CA VAL A 47 -10.04 3.11 2.19
C VAL A 47 -10.64 4.50 2.26
N ILE A 48 -9.97 5.44 1.59
CA ILE A 48 -10.29 6.86 1.59
C ILE A 48 -10.94 7.23 0.27
N PHE A 49 -12.15 7.74 0.34
CA PHE A 49 -12.97 8.14 -0.80
C PHE A 49 -12.88 9.64 -1.02
N VAL A 50 -12.39 10.08 -2.19
CA VAL A 50 -12.18 11.50 -2.52
C VAL A 50 -13.05 11.89 -3.71
N HIS A 51 -14.08 12.71 -3.46
CA HIS A 51 -15.06 13.08 -4.49
C HIS A 51 -14.52 14.12 -5.48
N GLY A 52 -15.27 14.33 -6.56
CA GLY A 52 -15.00 15.34 -7.58
C GLY A 52 -15.70 16.67 -7.35
N VAL A 53 -15.82 17.43 -8.43
CA VAL A 53 -16.49 18.75 -8.45
C VAL A 53 -17.99 18.59 -8.50
N LEU A 54 -18.74 19.55 -7.92
CA LEU A 54 -20.21 19.53 -7.87
C LEU A 54 -20.82 18.30 -7.16
N GLY A 55 -19.99 17.56 -6.43
CA GLY A 55 -20.39 16.45 -5.57
C GLY A 55 -19.90 16.66 -4.14
N ASP A 56 -20.27 15.74 -3.27
CA ASP A 56 -19.98 15.77 -1.83
C ASP A 56 -19.56 14.38 -1.30
N SER A 57 -19.20 14.32 -0.02
CA SER A 57 -18.63 13.11 0.61
C SER A 57 -19.67 11.99 0.81
N ARG A 58 -20.95 12.25 0.59
CA ARG A 58 -22.06 11.28 0.66
C ARG A 58 -22.58 10.92 -0.72
N ASP A 59 -23.08 11.90 -1.46
CA ASP A 59 -23.88 11.64 -2.66
C ASP A 59 -23.05 11.20 -3.85
N THR A 60 -21.76 11.53 -3.92
CA THR A 60 -20.87 11.09 -5.00
C THR A 60 -20.85 9.57 -5.14
N TRP A 61 -20.94 8.85 -4.02
CA TRP A 61 -20.65 7.43 -3.94
C TRP A 61 -21.88 6.51 -3.95
N ARG A 62 -23.08 7.10 -4.03
CA ARG A 62 -24.35 6.37 -3.98
C ARG A 62 -25.28 6.75 -5.14
N ARG A 63 -26.17 5.83 -5.51
CA ARG A 63 -27.12 6.02 -6.61
C ARG A 63 -28.30 6.90 -6.21
N SER A 64 -28.76 6.73 -4.98
CA SER A 64 -29.83 7.53 -4.37
C SER A 64 -29.54 7.74 -2.89
N PRO A 65 -30.21 8.69 -2.21
CA PRO A 65 -30.04 8.91 -0.78
C PRO A 65 -30.35 7.69 0.09
N SER A 66 -31.19 6.76 -0.41
CA SER A 66 -31.60 5.55 0.29
C SER A 66 -30.72 4.32 0.01
N SER A 67 -29.85 4.38 -1.00
CA SER A 67 -28.96 3.26 -1.36
C SER A 67 -27.66 3.32 -0.58
N ALA A 68 -27.13 2.17 -0.16
CA ALA A 68 -25.75 2.04 0.29
C ALA A 68 -24.79 2.53 -0.79
N GLY A 69 -23.83 3.37 -0.41
CA GLY A 69 -22.77 3.84 -1.29
C GLY A 69 -21.56 2.92 -1.26
N TRP A 70 -20.53 3.27 -2.03
CA TRP A 70 -19.26 2.56 -2.01
C TRP A 70 -18.70 2.29 -0.61
N PRO A 71 -18.58 3.28 0.28
CA PRO A 71 -17.92 3.07 1.57
C PRO A 71 -18.68 2.04 2.41
N GLU A 72 -20.01 2.10 2.45
CA GLU A 72 -20.84 1.14 3.18
C GLU A 72 -20.80 -0.27 2.54
N LEU A 73 -20.85 -0.35 1.21
CA LEU A 73 -20.78 -1.64 0.51
C LEU A 73 -19.47 -2.36 0.80
N LEU A 74 -18.35 -1.63 0.76
CA LEU A 74 -17.00 -2.12 1.00
C LEU A 74 -16.77 -2.55 2.45
N ALA A 75 -17.20 -1.72 3.41
CA ALA A 75 -17.07 -2.01 4.84
C ALA A 75 -17.75 -3.34 5.25
N ALA A 76 -18.86 -3.67 4.60
CA ALA A 76 -19.59 -4.90 4.87
C ALA A 76 -19.19 -6.07 3.94
N ASP A 77 -18.19 -5.91 3.07
CA ASP A 77 -17.78 -6.91 2.10
C ASP A 77 -16.88 -7.99 2.73
N PRO A 78 -17.24 -9.28 2.63
CA PRO A 78 -16.43 -10.35 3.23
C PRO A 78 -15.03 -10.48 2.60
N ALA A 79 -14.80 -9.95 1.40
CA ALA A 79 -13.47 -9.94 0.78
C ALA A 79 -12.53 -8.88 1.40
N MET A 80 -13.06 -7.94 2.19
CA MET A 80 -12.30 -6.88 2.86
C MET A 80 -12.64 -6.82 4.36
N PRO A 81 -12.39 -7.92 5.11
CA PRO A 81 -12.82 -8.01 6.50
C PRO A 81 -12.12 -6.95 7.36
N GLY A 82 -12.91 -6.21 8.13
CA GLY A 82 -12.38 -5.20 9.07
C GLY A 82 -11.71 -4.01 8.39
N VAL A 83 -12.16 -3.64 7.19
CA VAL A 83 -11.72 -2.40 6.55
C VAL A 83 -12.50 -1.19 7.09
N ASP A 84 -11.78 -0.15 7.48
CA ASP A 84 -12.37 1.15 7.79
C ASP A 84 -12.52 1.97 6.50
N THR A 85 -13.52 2.83 6.44
CA THR A 85 -13.77 3.68 5.28
C THR A 85 -13.99 5.13 5.67
N LEU A 86 -13.26 6.03 5.02
CA LEU A 86 -13.29 7.47 5.27
C LEU A 86 -13.72 8.20 3.99
N ALA A 87 -14.76 9.01 4.08
CA ALA A 87 -15.14 9.89 2.97
C ALA A 87 -14.61 11.29 3.23
N ILE A 88 -13.84 11.81 2.26
CA ILE A 88 -13.29 13.16 2.33
C ILE A 88 -14.31 14.13 1.78
N GLY A 89 -14.67 15.11 2.59
CA GLY A 89 -15.51 16.23 2.20
C GLY A 89 -14.69 17.50 2.03
N PHE A 90 -14.94 18.21 0.93
CA PHE A 90 -14.45 19.57 0.73
C PHE A 90 -15.48 20.36 -0.08
N LYS A 91 -15.55 21.68 0.16
CA LYS A 91 -16.44 22.56 -0.60
C LYS A 91 -16.02 22.57 -2.07
N SER A 92 -16.86 21.99 -2.92
CA SER A 92 -16.71 21.97 -4.39
C SER A 92 -17.72 22.87 -5.12
N ALA A 93 -18.40 23.75 -4.35
CA ALA A 93 -19.56 24.52 -4.77
C ALA A 93 -19.28 25.51 -5.92
N PRO A 94 -20.30 25.87 -6.72
CA PRO A 94 -20.18 26.77 -7.89
C PRO A 94 -19.90 28.26 -7.57
N LEU A 95 -19.46 28.59 -6.35
CA LEU A 95 -19.19 29.96 -5.91
C LEU A 95 -17.69 30.28 -5.97
N SER A 96 -17.35 31.53 -6.29
CA SER A 96 -16.01 32.08 -6.52
C SER A 96 -15.05 32.12 -5.31
N SER A 97 -15.23 31.24 -4.31
CA SER A 97 -14.42 31.19 -3.08
C SER A 97 -13.97 29.77 -2.70
N SER A 98 -14.06 28.82 -3.63
CA SER A 98 -13.59 27.45 -3.44
C SER A 98 -12.06 27.35 -3.55
N SER A 99 -11.44 26.56 -2.66
CA SER A 99 -10.00 26.26 -2.71
C SER A 99 -9.59 25.59 -4.02
N ASN A 100 -8.41 25.93 -4.53
CA ASN A 100 -7.81 25.24 -5.69
C ASN A 100 -7.28 23.83 -5.32
N ILE A 101 -6.87 23.06 -6.33
CA ILE A 101 -6.37 21.68 -6.14
C ILE A 101 -5.17 21.62 -5.18
N GLU A 102 -4.26 22.59 -5.23
CA GLU A 102 -3.06 22.62 -4.38
C GLU A 102 -3.44 22.83 -2.91
N GLU A 103 -4.34 23.76 -2.63
CA GLU A 103 -4.86 24.02 -1.29
C GLU A 103 -5.63 22.81 -0.73
N LEU A 104 -6.47 22.19 -1.56
CA LEU A 104 -7.21 20.98 -1.19
C LEU A 104 -6.26 19.81 -0.90
N ALA A 105 -5.22 19.64 -1.70
CA ALA A 105 -4.20 18.61 -1.50
C ALA A 105 -3.37 18.84 -0.23
N ASN A 106 -3.00 20.09 0.06
CA ASN A 106 -2.33 20.45 1.31
C ASN A 106 -3.24 20.19 2.52
N ARG A 107 -4.52 20.56 2.45
CA ARG A 107 -5.48 20.30 3.52
C ARG A 107 -5.69 18.80 3.75
N LEU A 108 -5.88 18.03 2.67
CA LEU A 108 -6.01 16.57 2.74
C LEU A 108 -4.76 15.95 3.37
N SER A 109 -3.57 16.21 2.84
CA SER A 109 -2.33 15.65 3.37
C SER A 109 -2.09 16.01 4.85
N GLN A 110 -2.34 17.26 5.24
CA GLN A 110 -2.22 17.70 6.63
C GLN A 110 -3.25 16.99 7.54
N MET A 111 -4.50 16.88 7.11
CA MET A 111 -5.54 16.17 7.86
C MET A 111 -5.17 14.70 8.12
N LEU A 112 -4.60 14.00 7.13
CA LEU A 112 -4.19 12.60 7.30
C LEU A 112 -3.06 12.44 8.33
N ILE A 113 -2.14 13.42 8.39
CA ILE A 113 -1.06 13.49 9.38
C ILE A 113 -1.63 13.80 10.77
N ASP A 114 -2.42 14.87 10.90
CA ASP A 114 -2.93 15.36 12.19
C ASP A 114 -3.86 14.33 12.86
N GLN A 115 -4.63 13.58 12.06
CA GLN A 115 -5.47 12.48 12.54
C GLN A 115 -4.71 11.17 12.78
N ARG A 116 -3.38 11.18 12.63
CA ARG A 116 -2.47 10.04 12.86
C ARG A 116 -2.91 8.78 12.14
N LEU A 117 -3.44 8.92 10.92
CA LEU A 117 -3.97 7.77 10.18
C LEU A 117 -2.85 6.79 9.81
N PHE A 118 -1.65 7.29 9.56
CA PHE A 118 -0.48 6.47 9.27
C PHE A 118 0.13 5.80 10.52
N GLU A 119 -0.34 6.12 11.73
CA GLU A 119 0.01 5.36 12.93
C GLU A 119 -0.99 4.21 13.15
N ARG A 120 -2.25 4.42 12.73
CA ARG A 120 -3.35 3.47 12.93
C ARG A 120 -3.47 2.40 11.84
N TYR A 121 -3.14 2.71 10.60
CA TYR A 121 -3.37 1.83 9.46
C TYR A 121 -2.08 1.55 8.67
N ASP A 122 -1.72 0.29 8.50
CA ASP A 122 -0.62 -0.13 7.61
C ASP A 122 -1.02 -0.14 6.13
N ASN A 123 -2.32 -0.32 5.85
CA ASN A 123 -2.84 -0.47 4.50
C ASN A 123 -3.84 0.63 4.17
N ILE A 124 -3.36 1.72 3.58
CA ILE A 124 -4.21 2.84 3.16
C ILE A 124 -4.37 2.81 1.64
N ALA A 125 -5.60 2.97 1.14
CA ALA A 125 -5.86 3.17 -0.28
C ALA A 125 -6.77 4.36 -0.53
N PHE A 126 -6.65 4.96 -1.70
CA PHE A 126 -7.56 5.99 -2.17
C PHE A 126 -8.42 5.49 -3.32
N VAL A 127 -9.72 5.77 -3.27
CA VAL A 127 -10.63 5.68 -4.41
C VAL A 127 -11.07 7.10 -4.71
N ALA A 128 -10.64 7.62 -5.85
CA ALA A 128 -10.76 9.03 -6.16
C ALA A 128 -11.49 9.24 -7.49
N HIS A 129 -12.46 10.15 -7.50
CA HIS A 129 -13.28 10.43 -8.67
C HIS A 129 -12.99 11.82 -9.25
N SER A 130 -12.88 11.91 -10.58
CA SER A 130 -12.76 13.19 -11.29
C SER A 130 -11.65 14.09 -10.72
N MET A 131 -11.94 15.35 -10.36
CA MET A 131 -10.99 16.26 -9.71
C MET A 131 -10.40 15.71 -8.41
N GLY A 132 -11.15 14.87 -7.68
CA GLY A 132 -10.66 14.19 -6.48
C GLY A 132 -9.40 13.37 -6.74
N GLY A 133 -9.24 12.83 -7.95
CA GLY A 133 -8.03 12.14 -8.36
C GLY A 133 -6.82 13.07 -8.49
N LEU A 134 -7.00 14.30 -8.97
CA LEU A 134 -5.93 15.30 -9.05
C LEU A 134 -5.48 15.75 -7.65
N ILE A 135 -6.45 16.00 -6.76
CA ILE A 135 -6.21 16.31 -5.34
C ILE A 135 -5.43 15.17 -4.69
N THR A 136 -5.85 13.92 -4.94
CA THR A 136 -5.21 12.73 -4.38
C THR A 136 -3.78 12.56 -4.90
N LYS A 137 -3.54 12.68 -6.21
CA LYS A 137 -2.18 12.63 -6.79
C LYS A 137 -1.27 13.64 -6.09
N ARG A 138 -1.72 14.89 -5.98
CA ARG A 138 -0.93 15.95 -5.37
C ARG A 138 -0.72 15.74 -3.87
N ALA A 139 -1.74 15.32 -3.14
CA ALA A 139 -1.64 15.04 -1.70
C ALA A 139 -0.64 13.90 -1.42
N VAL A 140 -0.66 12.83 -2.22
CA VAL A 140 0.31 11.73 -2.11
C VAL A 140 1.74 12.21 -2.40
N LEU A 141 1.95 13.06 -3.40
CA LEU A 141 3.26 13.67 -3.67
C LEU A 141 3.75 14.54 -2.51
N ILE A 142 2.86 15.34 -1.90
CA ILE A 142 3.17 16.13 -0.70
C ILE A 142 3.56 15.22 0.47
N LEU A 143 2.79 14.16 0.73
CA LEU A 143 3.07 13.19 1.78
C LEU A 143 4.41 12.48 1.57
N ARG A 144 4.74 12.09 0.33
CA ARG A 144 6.03 11.49 -0.01
C ARG A 144 7.21 12.41 0.31
N SER A 145 7.02 13.73 0.19
CA SER A 145 8.06 14.71 0.54
C SER A 145 8.11 15.02 2.04
N LYS A 146 6.96 15.17 2.71
CA LYS A 146 6.89 15.60 4.11
C LYS A 146 7.02 14.46 5.13
N ALA A 147 6.50 13.28 4.78
CA ALA A 147 6.41 12.12 5.64
C ALA A 147 6.66 10.82 4.83
N PRO A 148 7.88 10.62 4.29
CA PRO A 148 8.18 9.53 3.37
C PRO A 148 7.87 8.14 3.95
N GLU A 149 8.12 7.92 5.24
CA GLU A 149 7.79 6.66 5.93
C GLU A 149 6.26 6.42 5.98
N SER A 150 5.49 7.44 6.35
CA SER A 150 4.02 7.37 6.37
C SER A 150 3.45 7.06 4.98
N ALA A 151 4.00 7.68 3.94
CA ALA A 151 3.55 7.48 2.57
C ALA A 151 3.76 6.03 2.06
N THR A 152 4.64 5.22 2.68
CA THR A 152 4.79 3.79 2.35
C THR A 152 3.58 2.93 2.74
N ARG A 153 2.72 3.44 3.62
CA ARG A 153 1.46 2.80 4.02
C ARG A 153 0.35 3.00 2.99
N ILE A 154 0.54 3.89 2.02
CA ILE A 154 -0.41 4.07 0.90
C ILE A 154 -0.14 2.98 -0.14
N LYS A 155 -0.97 1.95 -0.16
CA LYS A 155 -0.83 0.76 -1.01
C LYS A 155 -1.44 0.93 -2.40
N ALA A 156 -2.51 1.72 -2.52
CA ALA A 156 -3.17 1.92 -3.81
C ALA A 156 -3.79 3.30 -3.96
N VAL A 157 -3.85 3.76 -5.21
CA VAL A 157 -4.70 4.86 -5.66
C VAL A 157 -5.47 4.39 -6.88
N ILE A 158 -6.80 4.44 -6.80
CA ILE A 158 -7.72 4.03 -7.86
C ILE A 158 -8.45 5.27 -8.35
N PHE A 159 -8.22 5.59 -9.62
CA PHE A 159 -8.79 6.74 -10.30
C PHE A 159 -10.03 6.32 -11.09
N LEU A 160 -11.17 6.91 -10.78
CA LEU A 160 -12.41 6.77 -11.53
C LEU A 160 -12.67 8.07 -12.28
N ALA A 161 -12.57 8.05 -13.61
CA ALA A 161 -12.83 9.21 -14.46
C ALA A 161 -11.99 10.46 -14.09
N THR A 162 -10.75 10.27 -13.63
CA THR A 162 -9.83 11.37 -13.33
C THR A 162 -9.20 11.87 -14.63
N PRO A 163 -9.26 13.18 -14.95
CA PRO A 163 -8.58 13.72 -16.11
C PRO A 163 -7.05 13.62 -15.94
N ALA A 164 -6.32 13.45 -17.03
CA ALA A 164 -4.86 13.48 -17.06
C ALA A 164 -4.37 14.22 -18.31
N GLU A 165 -3.06 14.39 -18.43
CA GLU A 165 -2.40 14.91 -19.62
C GLU A 165 -2.84 14.15 -20.88
N GLY A 166 -3.11 14.89 -21.97
CA GLY A 166 -3.57 14.30 -23.24
C GLY A 166 -5.09 14.11 -23.31
N SER A 167 -5.82 14.63 -22.32
CA SER A 167 -7.25 14.89 -22.43
C SER A 167 -7.54 15.74 -23.66
N ASP A 168 -8.63 15.42 -24.37
CA ASP A 168 -9.13 16.24 -25.46
C ASP A 168 -9.26 17.67 -24.93
N LYS A 169 -8.51 18.59 -25.54
CA LYS A 169 -8.40 19.97 -25.04
C LYS A 169 -9.75 20.67 -25.02
N ALA A 170 -10.67 20.33 -25.93
CA ALA A 170 -12.01 20.89 -25.96
C ALA A 170 -12.89 20.27 -24.85
N ALA A 171 -12.81 18.95 -24.64
CA ALA A 171 -13.50 18.30 -23.52
C ALA A 171 -13.00 18.82 -22.16
N LEU A 172 -11.69 18.99 -22.03
CA LEU A 172 -11.04 19.51 -20.84
C LEU A 172 -11.41 20.98 -20.63
N ALA A 173 -11.34 21.82 -21.67
CA ALA A 173 -11.74 23.22 -21.60
C ALA A 173 -13.22 23.38 -21.23
N ASN A 174 -14.11 22.56 -21.78
CA ASN A 174 -15.53 22.60 -21.45
C ASN A 174 -15.79 22.15 -20.00
N TRP A 175 -15.17 21.06 -19.54
CA TRP A 175 -15.25 20.62 -18.14
C TRP A 175 -14.69 21.66 -17.18
N PHE A 176 -13.55 22.25 -17.55
CA PHE A 176 -12.85 23.27 -16.79
C PHE A 176 -13.66 24.57 -16.71
N SER A 177 -14.18 25.07 -17.83
CA SER A 177 -15.01 26.28 -17.89
C SER A 177 -16.39 26.10 -17.26
N ALA A 178 -16.93 24.88 -17.25
CA ALA A 178 -18.18 24.56 -16.55
C ALA A 178 -18.00 24.46 -15.03
N ASN A 179 -16.77 24.54 -14.53
CA ASN A 179 -16.46 24.35 -13.12
C ASN A 179 -15.96 25.65 -12.48
N PRO A 180 -16.76 26.29 -11.62
CA PRO A 180 -16.41 27.57 -11.01
C PRO A 180 -15.14 27.55 -10.15
N GLN A 181 -14.69 26.37 -9.67
CA GLN A 181 -13.39 26.21 -9.01
C GLN A 181 -12.19 26.61 -9.88
N PHE A 182 -12.40 26.67 -11.19
CA PHE A 182 -11.38 26.99 -12.17
C PHE A 182 -11.66 28.28 -12.94
N GLY A 183 -12.65 29.08 -12.52
CA GLY A 183 -13.13 30.26 -13.25
C GLY A 183 -12.05 31.28 -13.60
N ASP A 184 -10.99 31.38 -12.79
CA ASP A 184 -9.88 32.33 -12.96
C ASP A 184 -8.65 31.76 -13.67
N MET A 185 -8.60 30.45 -13.91
CA MET A 185 -7.45 29.81 -14.56
C MET A 185 -7.73 29.69 -16.07
N ARG A 186 -6.70 29.77 -16.93
CA ARG A 186 -6.89 29.54 -18.38
C ARG A 186 -6.79 28.04 -18.68
N PRO A 187 -7.50 27.51 -19.70
CA PRO A 187 -7.38 26.09 -20.08
C PRO A 187 -5.93 25.66 -20.39
N ALA A 188 -5.10 26.56 -20.92
CA ALA A 188 -3.68 26.31 -21.16
C ALA A 188 -2.88 26.13 -19.86
N ASP A 189 -3.18 26.94 -18.84
CA ASP A 189 -2.53 26.85 -17.52
C ASP A 189 -2.92 25.55 -16.82
N PHE A 190 -4.19 25.14 -16.94
CA PHE A 190 -4.67 23.87 -16.42
C PHE A 190 -4.03 22.66 -17.09
N ASN A 191 -3.91 22.68 -18.43
CA ASN A 191 -3.20 21.60 -19.12
C ASN A 191 -1.72 21.55 -18.73
N SER A 192 -1.08 22.69 -18.49
CA SER A 192 0.30 22.76 -17.99
C SER A 192 0.40 22.19 -16.56
N PHE A 193 -0.58 22.49 -15.71
CA PHE A 193 -0.69 21.88 -14.39
C PHE A 193 -0.84 20.35 -14.45
N LEU A 194 -1.72 19.83 -15.32
CA LEU A 194 -1.90 18.38 -15.50
C LEU A 194 -0.60 17.71 -15.98
N GLN A 195 0.11 18.33 -16.93
CA GLN A 195 1.41 17.85 -17.41
C GLN A 195 2.43 17.75 -16.28
N LEU A 196 2.57 18.80 -15.46
CA LEU A 196 3.50 18.80 -14.34
C LEU A 196 3.11 17.72 -13.31
N LEU A 197 1.84 17.66 -12.94
CA LEU A 197 1.35 16.68 -11.96
C LEU A 197 1.56 15.24 -12.43
N ASP A 198 1.30 14.94 -13.70
CA ASP A 198 1.49 13.60 -14.26
C ASP A 198 2.97 13.25 -14.42
N ASN A 199 3.83 14.21 -14.75
CA ASN A 199 5.27 13.99 -14.78
C ASN A 199 5.83 13.66 -13.40
N ASP A 200 5.42 14.40 -12.37
CA ASP A 200 5.80 14.15 -10.98
C ASP A 200 5.28 12.80 -10.50
N TRP A 201 4.02 12.49 -10.80
CA TRP A 201 3.40 11.21 -10.48
C TRP A 201 4.13 10.04 -11.14
N ALA A 202 4.40 10.13 -12.44
CA ALA A 202 5.13 9.10 -13.18
C ALA A 202 6.58 8.97 -12.66
N SER A 203 7.22 10.07 -12.29
CA SER A 203 8.55 10.08 -11.66
C SER A 203 8.54 9.35 -10.31
N MET A 204 7.51 9.58 -9.49
CA MET A 204 7.32 8.86 -8.23
C MET A 204 7.12 7.36 -8.47
N LEU A 205 6.26 6.97 -9.43
CA LEU A 205 6.00 5.56 -9.74
C LEU A 205 7.24 4.82 -10.25
N ARG A 206 8.09 5.48 -11.07
CA ARG A 206 9.37 4.92 -11.56
C ARG A 206 10.42 4.77 -10.46
N ARG A 207 10.33 5.56 -9.39
CA ARG A 207 11.25 5.49 -8.24
C ARG A 207 10.82 4.47 -7.18
N ARG A 208 9.73 3.71 -7.39
CA ARG A 208 9.38 2.59 -6.52
C ARG A 208 10.50 1.55 -6.55
N GLU A 209 11.03 1.23 -5.38
CA GLU A 209 12.06 0.20 -5.22
C GLU A 209 11.42 -1.20 -5.33
N GLY A 210 12.22 -2.21 -5.70
CA GLY A 210 11.73 -3.57 -5.94
C GLY A 210 11.12 -4.25 -4.71
N ASP A 211 11.42 -3.73 -3.52
CA ASP A 211 10.90 -4.15 -2.23
C ASP A 211 9.65 -3.36 -1.78
N SER A 212 9.24 -2.32 -2.51
CA SER A 212 8.02 -1.56 -2.24
C SER A 212 7.29 -1.14 -3.53
N PRO A 213 6.34 -1.96 -4.04
CA PRO A 213 5.61 -1.70 -5.27
C PRO A 213 4.52 -0.61 -5.10
N TYR A 214 4.61 0.24 -4.08
CA TYR A 214 3.52 1.10 -3.62
C TYR A 214 3.78 2.61 -3.85
N PRO A 215 2.73 3.45 -3.95
CA PRO A 215 1.35 3.04 -4.17
C PRO A 215 1.21 2.40 -5.55
N ARG A 216 0.35 1.40 -5.66
CA ARG A 216 -0.11 0.92 -6.96
C ARG A 216 -1.13 1.91 -7.52
N SER A 217 -1.12 2.11 -8.82
CA SER A 217 -1.97 3.11 -9.49
C SER A 217 -2.87 2.46 -10.52
N PHE A 218 -4.18 2.63 -10.39
CA PHE A 218 -5.16 2.02 -11.29
C PHE A 218 -6.12 3.06 -11.84
N CYS A 219 -6.50 2.90 -13.10
CA CYS A 219 -7.30 3.90 -13.80
C CYS A 219 -8.49 3.25 -14.50
N ALA A 220 -9.66 3.83 -14.27
CA ALA A 220 -10.90 3.50 -14.93
C ALA A 220 -11.53 4.76 -15.52
N TYR A 221 -12.21 4.64 -16.65
CA TYR A 221 -12.83 5.77 -17.34
C TYR A 221 -14.18 5.41 -17.94
N GLU A 222 -15.00 6.43 -18.12
CA GLU A 222 -16.35 6.35 -18.64
C GLU A 222 -16.38 6.32 -20.18
N THR A 223 -17.29 5.53 -20.76
CA THR A 223 -17.49 5.52 -22.22
C THR A 223 -18.69 6.34 -22.67
N GLN A 224 -19.69 6.54 -21.80
CA GLN A 224 -20.92 7.28 -22.12
C GLN A 224 -20.80 8.77 -21.77
N PRO A 225 -21.40 9.65 -22.58
CA PRO A 225 -21.41 11.07 -22.28
C PRO A 225 -22.30 11.39 -21.07
N THR A 226 -21.95 12.45 -20.35
CA THR A 226 -22.81 13.07 -19.32
C THR A 226 -23.39 14.34 -19.92
N GLY A 227 -24.68 14.30 -20.29
CA GLY A 227 -25.27 15.37 -21.11
C GLY A 227 -24.62 15.43 -22.48
N LEU A 228 -24.10 16.59 -22.90
CA LEU A 228 -23.42 16.79 -24.18
C LEU A 228 -21.93 16.37 -24.17
N TRP A 229 -21.40 15.87 -23.04
CA TRP A 229 -19.95 15.86 -22.80
C TRP A 229 -19.41 14.46 -22.53
N LYS A 230 -18.28 14.12 -23.15
CA LYS A 230 -17.43 12.99 -22.73
C LYS A 230 -16.18 13.57 -22.09
N VAL A 231 -16.05 13.45 -20.77
CA VAL A 231 -15.09 14.23 -19.99
C VAL A 231 -13.69 13.61 -20.04
N VAL A 232 -13.58 12.28 -20.00
CA VAL A 232 -12.28 11.60 -20.05
C VAL A 232 -12.19 10.66 -21.25
N PRO A 233 -11.57 11.07 -22.38
CA PRO A 233 -11.30 10.18 -23.50
C PRO A 233 -10.20 9.17 -23.13
N ARG A 234 -10.16 8.01 -23.80
CA ARG A 234 -9.16 6.96 -23.58
C ARG A 234 -7.71 7.46 -23.56
N SER A 235 -7.37 8.47 -24.36
CA SER A 235 -6.03 9.09 -24.41
C SER A 235 -5.65 9.81 -23.11
N ALA A 236 -6.64 10.30 -22.37
CA ALA A 236 -6.50 11.00 -21.10
C ALA A 236 -6.31 10.08 -19.89
N SER A 237 -6.64 8.79 -20.02
CA SER A 237 -6.62 7.86 -18.88
C SER A 237 -5.35 7.03 -18.80
N GLN A 238 -4.44 7.17 -19.79
CA GLN A 238 -3.31 6.25 -20.01
C GLN A 238 -2.03 6.57 -19.25
N LYS A 239 -1.92 7.74 -18.62
CA LYS A 239 -0.69 8.15 -17.95
C LYS A 239 -0.74 7.90 -16.44
N GLY A 240 0.30 7.21 -15.96
CA GLY A 240 0.53 7.03 -14.53
C GLY A 240 -0.29 5.93 -13.87
N CYS A 241 -0.64 4.87 -14.60
CA CYS A 241 -1.34 3.69 -14.11
C CYS A 241 -0.44 2.47 -14.34
N ASP A 242 -0.45 1.50 -13.41
CA ASP A 242 0.36 0.28 -13.50
C ASP A 242 -0.19 -0.69 -14.54
N ASP A 243 -1.51 -0.76 -14.65
CA ASP A 243 -2.22 -1.59 -15.61
C ASP A 243 -2.82 -0.75 -16.74
N THR A 244 -3.23 -1.42 -17.82
CA THR A 244 -4.02 -0.80 -18.88
C THR A 244 -5.32 -0.21 -18.29
N PRO A 245 -5.64 1.07 -18.56
CA PRO A 245 -6.87 1.67 -18.07
C PRO A 245 -8.11 0.93 -18.59
N VAL A 246 -9.10 0.73 -17.72
CA VAL A 246 -10.31 -0.03 -18.04
C VAL A 246 -11.49 0.90 -18.31
N ALA A 247 -12.20 0.62 -19.40
CA ALA A 247 -13.37 1.38 -19.80
C ALA A 247 -14.64 0.79 -19.16
N PHE A 248 -15.58 1.65 -18.76
CA PHE A 248 -16.89 1.24 -18.26
C PHE A 248 -18.01 1.98 -18.97
N ASP A 249 -19.09 1.25 -19.29
CA ASP A 249 -20.29 1.78 -19.92
C ASP A 249 -21.16 2.55 -18.92
N ARG A 250 -20.61 3.69 -18.49
CA ARG A 250 -21.18 4.61 -17.52
C ARG A 250 -21.01 6.04 -18.00
N THR A 251 -21.77 6.93 -17.39
CA THR A 251 -21.53 8.38 -17.45
C THR A 251 -20.41 8.78 -16.48
N HIS A 252 -19.90 10.00 -16.60
CA HIS A 252 -18.83 10.54 -15.76
C HIS A 252 -19.21 10.52 -14.28
N SER A 253 -20.47 10.84 -13.95
CA SER A 253 -20.96 10.74 -12.57
C SER A 253 -21.36 9.30 -12.20
N GLY A 254 -21.87 8.52 -13.16
CA GLY A 254 -22.35 7.16 -12.93
C GLY A 254 -21.26 6.15 -12.57
N ILE A 255 -20.03 6.34 -13.06
CA ILE A 255 -18.91 5.43 -12.78
C ILE A 255 -18.55 5.38 -11.29
N ALA A 256 -18.84 6.42 -10.52
CA ALA A 256 -18.61 6.47 -9.08
C ALA A 256 -19.80 5.93 -8.25
N LYS A 257 -20.88 5.46 -8.88
CA LYS A 257 -22.17 5.14 -8.22
C LYS A 257 -22.61 3.70 -8.49
N PRO A 258 -22.07 2.72 -7.77
CA PRO A 258 -22.22 1.32 -8.10
C PRO A 258 -23.66 0.83 -7.85
N ALA A 259 -24.01 -0.21 -8.60
CA ALA A 259 -25.13 -1.13 -8.43
C ALA A 259 -25.46 -1.51 -6.96
N GLY A 260 -24.38 -1.85 -6.27
CA GLY A 260 -24.27 -2.92 -5.29
C GLY A 260 -22.98 -3.70 -5.57
N ARG A 261 -22.75 -4.81 -4.86
CA ARG A 261 -21.47 -5.56 -4.94
C ARG A 261 -21.23 -6.30 -6.26
N ASP A 262 -22.30 -6.62 -6.99
CA ASP A 262 -22.18 -7.31 -8.28
C ASP A 262 -21.87 -6.36 -9.45
N ASP A 263 -21.92 -5.05 -9.22
CA ASP A 263 -21.57 -4.04 -10.22
C ASP A 263 -20.14 -4.24 -10.74
N GLU A 264 -19.95 -4.10 -12.04
CA GLU A 264 -18.65 -4.29 -12.69
C GLU A 264 -17.57 -3.31 -12.19
N VAL A 265 -17.94 -2.06 -11.91
CA VAL A 265 -17.01 -1.07 -11.36
C VAL A 265 -16.70 -1.47 -9.91
N TYR A 266 -17.72 -1.94 -9.16
CA TYR A 266 -17.53 -2.48 -7.82
C TYR A 266 -16.48 -3.58 -7.77
N ARG A 267 -16.68 -4.64 -8.55
CA ARG A 267 -15.78 -5.78 -8.62
C ARG A 267 -14.38 -5.39 -9.10
N TYR A 268 -14.28 -4.45 -10.03
CA TYR A 268 -13.00 -3.92 -10.48
C TYR A 268 -12.22 -3.28 -9.32
N VAL A 269 -12.79 -2.28 -8.63
CA VAL A 269 -12.09 -1.60 -7.53
C VAL A 269 -11.78 -2.57 -6.40
N LEU A 270 -12.73 -3.43 -6.02
CA LEU A 270 -12.55 -4.43 -4.97
C LEU A 270 -11.35 -5.34 -5.26
N ALA A 271 -11.23 -5.87 -6.49
CA ALA A 271 -10.10 -6.72 -6.87
C ALA A 271 -8.75 -5.99 -6.80
N ARG A 272 -8.70 -4.69 -7.13
CA ARG A 272 -7.47 -3.89 -7.05
C ARG A 272 -7.09 -3.53 -5.62
N LEU A 273 -8.09 -3.27 -4.76
CA LEU A 273 -7.89 -3.06 -3.33
C LEU A 273 -7.35 -4.32 -2.67
N ALA A 274 -8.06 -5.44 -2.81
CA ALA A 274 -7.66 -6.73 -2.24
C ALA A 274 -6.27 -7.15 -2.73
N GLY A 275 -6.01 -7.02 -4.04
CA GLY A 275 -4.69 -7.32 -4.60
C GLY A 275 -3.59 -6.42 -4.04
N SER A 276 -3.85 -5.12 -3.86
CA SER A 276 -2.85 -4.18 -3.34
C SER A 276 -2.57 -4.32 -1.84
N PHE A 277 -3.56 -4.76 -1.07
CA PHE A 277 -3.42 -5.03 0.36
C PHE A 277 -2.85 -6.42 0.64
N ASP A 278 -2.69 -7.27 -0.36
CA ASP A 278 -2.04 -8.57 -0.19
C ASP A 278 -0.56 -8.36 0.20
N PRO A 279 -0.14 -8.72 1.44
CA PRO A 279 1.23 -8.56 1.88
C PRO A 279 2.21 -9.35 1.02
N LYS A 280 1.74 -10.33 0.25
CA LYS A 280 2.55 -11.14 -0.68
C LYS A 280 3.11 -10.37 -1.87
N LEU A 281 2.61 -9.16 -2.14
CA LEU A 281 3.20 -8.29 -3.16
C LEU A 281 4.57 -7.77 -2.77
N VAL A 282 4.85 -7.61 -1.48
CA VAL A 282 6.17 -7.23 -0.99
C VAL A 282 7.02 -8.49 -0.97
N LYS A 283 8.08 -8.50 -1.78
CA LYS A 283 9.05 -9.61 -1.75
C LYS A 283 9.65 -9.71 -0.36
N GLN A 284 9.76 -10.94 0.13
CA GLN A 284 10.40 -11.15 1.41
C GLN A 284 11.88 -10.85 1.25
N HIS A 285 12.45 -10.06 2.17
CA HIS A 285 13.89 -9.92 2.31
C HIS A 285 14.25 -10.11 3.78
N VAL A 286 15.46 -10.61 4.00
CA VAL A 286 16.01 -10.87 5.33
C VAL A 286 17.36 -10.19 5.43
N ILE A 287 17.50 -9.35 6.44
CA ILE A 287 18.75 -8.73 6.83
C ILE A 287 19.25 -9.52 8.03
N VAL A 288 20.46 -10.07 7.94
CA VAL A 288 21.12 -10.70 9.08
C VAL A 288 22.34 -9.89 9.45
N GLN A 289 22.48 -9.65 10.74
CA GLN A 289 23.58 -8.94 11.36
C GLN A 289 24.21 -9.85 12.41
N ILE A 290 25.53 -9.92 12.40
CA ILE A 290 26.29 -10.71 13.37
C ILE A 290 26.92 -9.73 14.35
N GLN A 291 26.72 -9.97 15.64
CA GLN A 291 27.21 -9.12 16.72
C GLN A 291 28.13 -9.92 17.63
N ARG A 292 29.29 -9.35 17.95
CA ARG A 292 30.23 -9.94 18.92
C ARG A 292 29.70 -9.81 20.35
N ILE A 293 30.32 -10.52 21.29
CA ILE A 293 30.01 -10.40 22.72
C ILE A 293 30.20 -8.99 23.29
N ASP A 294 31.11 -8.20 22.70
CA ASP A 294 31.35 -6.80 23.05
C ASP A 294 30.29 -5.82 22.51
N GLY A 295 29.27 -6.34 21.80
CA GLY A 295 28.21 -5.55 21.19
C GLY A 295 28.54 -4.95 19.83
N LYS A 296 29.77 -5.12 19.31
CA LYS A 296 30.15 -4.59 17.99
C LYS A 296 29.57 -5.47 16.88
N LEU A 297 28.97 -4.83 15.88
CA LEU A 297 28.56 -5.51 14.63
C LEU A 297 29.79 -5.91 13.82
N LEU A 298 29.80 -7.15 13.31
CA LEU A 298 30.81 -7.62 12.37
C LEU A 298 30.58 -7.01 10.99
N GLY A 299 31.57 -6.24 10.53
CA GLY A 299 31.63 -5.74 9.17
C GLY A 299 32.24 -6.75 8.19
N PRO A 300 32.22 -6.45 6.87
CA PRO A 300 32.69 -7.36 5.82
C PRO A 300 34.18 -7.78 5.89
N ALA A 301 35.00 -7.02 6.61
CA ALA A 301 36.43 -7.24 6.75
C ALA A 301 36.82 -7.72 8.17
N ASP A 302 35.85 -7.80 9.08
CA ASP A 302 36.08 -8.30 10.43
C ASP A 302 36.13 -9.84 10.40
N PHE A 303 36.94 -10.43 11.27
CA PHE A 303 37.02 -11.87 11.48
C PHE A 303 36.90 -12.19 12.96
N LEU A 304 36.42 -13.39 13.26
CA LEU A 304 36.39 -13.92 14.61
C LEU A 304 37.55 -14.91 14.79
N ARG A 305 38.01 -15.07 16.03
CA ARG A 305 38.97 -16.14 16.37
C ARG A 305 38.23 -17.41 16.72
N SER A 306 38.85 -18.56 16.48
CA SER A 306 38.27 -19.85 16.89
C SER A 306 37.94 -19.85 18.39
N GLY A 307 36.74 -20.28 18.75
CA GLY A 307 36.22 -20.19 20.12
C GLY A 307 35.64 -18.83 20.54
N GLU A 308 35.69 -17.78 19.71
CA GLU A 308 34.96 -16.54 19.99
C GLU A 308 33.45 -16.73 19.87
N GLN A 309 32.72 -15.83 20.55
CA GLN A 309 31.28 -15.88 20.68
C GLN A 309 30.59 -14.75 19.93
N TYR A 310 29.43 -15.06 19.34
CA TYR A 310 28.63 -14.13 18.57
C TYR A 310 27.13 -14.36 18.75
N SER A 311 26.33 -13.37 18.38
CA SER A 311 24.88 -13.50 18.25
C SER A 311 24.45 -13.08 16.85
N VAL A 312 23.30 -13.57 16.43
CA VAL A 312 22.73 -13.34 15.11
C VAL A 312 21.43 -12.58 15.29
N SER A 313 21.37 -11.35 14.80
CA SER A 313 20.13 -10.58 14.71
C SER A 313 19.57 -10.72 13.29
N VAL A 314 18.32 -11.15 13.18
CA VAL A 314 17.64 -11.35 11.91
C VAL A 314 16.46 -10.38 11.84
N ARG A 315 16.33 -9.66 10.73
CA ARG A 315 15.18 -8.79 10.44
C ARG A 315 14.58 -9.17 9.09
N ALA A 316 13.30 -9.49 9.10
CA ALA A 316 12.47 -9.78 7.95
C ALA A 316 11.58 -8.58 7.60
N VAL A 317 11.38 -8.33 6.31
CA VAL A 317 10.49 -7.26 5.82
C VAL A 317 9.04 -7.53 6.21
N ARG A 318 8.54 -8.76 5.98
CA ARG A 318 7.23 -9.22 6.46
C ARG A 318 7.40 -10.14 7.67
N PRO A 319 6.40 -10.25 8.57
CA PRO A 319 6.42 -11.23 9.65
C PRO A 319 6.61 -12.64 9.08
N ALA A 320 7.52 -13.42 9.68
CA ALA A 320 7.89 -14.74 9.22
C ALA A 320 8.04 -15.73 10.38
N TRP A 321 7.94 -17.01 10.06
CA TRP A 321 8.47 -18.09 10.89
C TRP A 321 9.95 -18.24 10.58
N PHE A 322 10.79 -18.10 11.60
CA PHE A 322 12.23 -18.12 11.42
C PHE A 322 12.83 -19.48 11.76
N TYR A 323 13.89 -19.85 11.04
CA TYR A 323 14.74 -20.97 11.40
C TYR A 323 16.19 -20.59 11.23
N VAL A 324 17.02 -20.80 12.26
CA VAL A 324 18.44 -20.48 12.23
C VAL A 324 19.24 -21.73 12.56
N PHE A 325 20.08 -22.14 11.60
CA PHE A 325 20.99 -23.27 11.73
C PHE A 325 22.43 -22.80 11.56
N VAL A 326 23.35 -23.43 12.26
CA VAL A 326 24.78 -23.23 12.06
C VAL A 326 25.40 -24.57 11.69
N ARG A 327 26.17 -24.58 10.60
CA ARG A 327 27.04 -25.69 10.23
C ARG A 327 28.47 -25.29 10.59
N ASP A 328 29.09 -26.04 11.49
CA ASP A 328 30.47 -25.78 11.89
C ASP A 328 31.50 -26.26 10.84
N SER A 329 32.79 -26.04 11.13
CA SER A 329 33.87 -26.44 10.24
C SER A 329 34.06 -27.97 10.09
N THR A 330 33.42 -28.75 10.95
CA THR A 330 33.41 -30.23 10.93
C THR A 330 32.20 -30.81 10.20
N ASP A 331 31.42 -29.96 9.51
CA ASP A 331 30.14 -30.29 8.86
C ASP A 331 29.02 -30.75 9.81
N SER A 332 29.18 -30.54 11.12
CA SER A 332 28.11 -30.75 12.09
C SER A 332 27.11 -29.60 12.01
N VAL A 333 25.82 -29.91 12.02
CA VAL A 333 24.74 -28.94 11.86
C VAL A 333 23.89 -28.89 13.12
N GLN A 334 23.74 -27.69 13.66
CA GLN A 334 22.96 -27.41 14.85
C GLN A 334 21.84 -26.41 14.54
N ARG A 335 20.66 -26.62 15.15
CA ARG A 335 19.57 -25.64 15.13
C ARG A 335 19.61 -24.79 16.39
N TYR A 336 19.73 -23.49 16.19
CA TYR A 336 19.70 -22.48 17.25
C TYR A 336 18.34 -21.79 17.37
N TYR A 337 17.50 -21.85 16.33
CA TYR A 337 16.15 -21.31 16.38
C TYR A 337 15.17 -22.03 15.44
N PRO A 338 13.92 -22.30 15.89
CA PRO A 338 13.52 -22.42 17.28
C PRO A 338 14.20 -23.60 17.98
N THR A 339 14.29 -23.59 19.31
CA THR A 339 14.69 -24.78 20.09
C THR A 339 13.44 -25.60 20.46
N SER A 340 13.56 -26.84 20.98
CA SER A 340 12.37 -27.60 21.45
C SER A 340 11.61 -26.93 22.58
N SER A 341 12.28 -26.12 23.41
CA SER A 341 11.62 -25.33 24.45
C SER A 341 10.88 -24.12 23.87
N ASP A 342 11.35 -23.60 22.74
CA ASP A 342 10.91 -22.32 22.18
C ASP A 342 10.00 -22.54 20.99
N LYS A 343 8.73 -22.85 21.24
CA LYS A 343 7.74 -22.83 20.16
C LYS A 343 7.45 -21.39 19.78
N GLN A 344 7.77 -21.03 18.54
CA GLN A 344 7.33 -19.76 17.97
C GLN A 344 5.79 -19.70 18.08
N ALA A 345 5.26 -18.75 18.85
CA ALA A 345 3.82 -18.60 19.08
C ALA A 345 3.13 -17.84 17.93
N ALA A 346 3.86 -16.91 17.31
CA ALA A 346 3.41 -16.10 16.19
C ALA A 346 4.59 -15.79 15.26
N LYS A 347 4.28 -15.38 14.03
CA LYS A 347 5.26 -14.80 13.11
C LYS A 347 5.88 -13.53 13.72
N GLN A 348 7.15 -13.30 13.43
CA GLN A 348 7.89 -12.14 13.93
C GLN A 348 8.58 -11.40 12.78
N ASN A 349 8.81 -10.09 12.94
CA ASN A 349 9.64 -9.33 12.01
C ASN A 349 11.13 -9.41 12.36
N THR A 350 11.46 -9.64 13.63
CA THR A 350 12.83 -9.63 14.11
C THR A 350 13.04 -10.72 15.14
N ILE A 351 14.19 -11.38 15.10
CA ILE A 351 14.63 -12.29 16.15
C ILE A 351 16.11 -12.03 16.47
N ARG A 352 16.51 -12.38 17.70
CA ARG A 352 17.91 -12.53 18.09
C ARG A 352 18.16 -14.01 18.36
N VAL A 353 19.31 -14.52 17.92
CA VAL A 353 19.72 -15.90 18.14
C VAL A 353 21.11 -15.92 18.78
N PRO A 354 21.25 -16.48 19.99
CA PRO A 354 20.19 -17.01 20.86
C PRO A 354 19.20 -15.93 21.34
N GLU A 355 17.98 -16.29 21.73
CA GLU A 355 16.96 -15.31 22.15
C GLU A 355 17.36 -14.54 23.42
N HIS A 356 17.94 -15.22 24.42
CA HIS A 356 18.43 -14.57 25.63
C HIS A 356 19.66 -13.71 25.36
N ALA A 357 19.61 -12.43 25.78
CA ALA A 357 20.64 -11.44 25.52
C ALA A 357 22.05 -11.83 26.02
N ASP A 358 22.12 -12.61 27.11
CA ASP A 358 23.39 -13.05 27.72
C ASP A 358 23.95 -14.32 27.08
N LEU A 359 23.21 -14.95 26.15
CA LEU A 359 23.64 -16.14 25.45
C LEU A 359 24.19 -15.80 24.06
N PHE A 360 25.18 -16.58 23.65
CA PHE A 360 25.91 -16.44 22.40
C PHE A 360 26.24 -17.81 21.79
N ILE A 361 26.35 -17.84 20.47
CA ILE A 361 26.87 -18.96 19.69
C ILE A 361 28.39 -18.95 19.81
N THR A 362 28.99 -20.10 20.12
CA THR A 362 30.45 -20.23 20.24
C THR A 362 30.99 -20.88 18.97
N LEU A 363 31.95 -20.22 18.31
CA LEU A 363 32.65 -20.80 17.18
C LEU A 363 33.38 -22.08 17.60
N ASP A 364 33.43 -23.05 16.70
CA ASP A 364 34.22 -24.24 16.94
C ASP A 364 35.72 -23.92 17.05
N ARG A 365 36.47 -24.80 17.72
CA ARG A 365 37.90 -24.56 18.03
C ARG A 365 38.84 -24.95 16.89
N HIS A 366 38.34 -25.45 15.77
CA HIS A 366 39.17 -25.76 14.60
C HIS A 366 39.19 -24.57 13.67
N ARG A 367 40.35 -24.23 13.13
CA ARG A 367 40.43 -23.21 12.09
C ARG A 367 39.61 -23.67 10.88
N GLY A 368 38.64 -22.86 10.47
CA GLY A 368 37.74 -23.26 9.39
C GLY A 368 36.70 -22.22 9.04
N THR A 369 35.56 -22.73 8.60
CA THR A 369 34.46 -21.93 8.10
C THR A 369 33.16 -22.47 8.65
N GLU A 370 32.40 -21.61 9.32
CA GLU A 370 31.01 -21.90 9.68
C GLU A 370 30.04 -21.29 8.68
N LEU A 371 28.93 -21.98 8.42
CA LEU A 371 27.81 -21.46 7.63
C LEU A 371 26.57 -21.31 8.49
N ILE A 372 26.04 -20.09 8.55
CA ILE A 372 24.76 -19.77 9.18
C ILE A 372 23.69 -19.78 8.09
N TYR A 373 22.68 -20.62 8.27
CA TYR A 373 21.49 -20.70 7.44
C TYR A 373 20.33 -20.01 8.16
N VAL A 374 19.74 -19.01 7.52
CA VAL A 374 18.57 -18.30 8.05
C VAL A 374 17.40 -18.45 7.09
N PHE A 375 16.31 -19.03 7.56
CA PHE A 375 15.07 -19.14 6.81
C PHE A 375 14.03 -18.21 7.42
N ALA A 376 13.31 -17.47 6.59
CA ALA A 376 12.15 -16.66 6.98
C ALA A 376 10.98 -17.04 6.08
N LEU A 377 10.01 -17.76 6.65
CA LEU A 377 8.95 -18.44 5.91
C LEU A 377 7.55 -17.91 6.23
N ASP A 378 6.67 -17.93 5.23
CA ASP A 378 5.26 -17.57 5.40
C ASP A 378 4.45 -18.64 6.15
N GLN A 379 4.94 -19.88 6.16
CA GLN A 379 4.33 -21.01 6.88
C GLN A 379 5.40 -21.80 7.64
N ARG A 380 4.97 -22.56 8.63
CA ARG A 380 5.86 -23.48 9.34
C ARG A 380 6.31 -24.60 8.39
N ASP A 381 7.52 -25.12 8.60
CA ASP A 381 8.10 -26.17 7.76
C ASP A 381 8.52 -27.35 8.64
N ASP A 382 7.72 -28.43 8.61
CA ASP A 382 7.94 -29.63 9.40
C ASP A 382 9.28 -30.33 9.12
N LYS A 383 9.88 -30.10 7.94
CA LYS A 383 11.19 -30.68 7.60
C LYS A 383 12.29 -29.89 8.29
N LEU A 384 12.20 -28.56 8.30
CA LEU A 384 13.12 -27.71 9.07
C LEU A 384 12.93 -27.90 10.58
N GLU A 385 11.70 -28.10 11.05
CA GLU A 385 11.38 -28.38 12.45
C GLU A 385 11.89 -29.73 12.96
N ARG A 386 12.17 -30.67 12.06
CA ARG A 386 12.79 -31.96 12.39
C ARG A 386 14.26 -32.06 11.95
N ALA A 387 14.77 -31.04 11.27
CA ALA A 387 16.14 -31.01 10.82
C ALA A 387 17.06 -30.62 11.98
N ALA A 388 18.25 -31.24 11.98
CA ALA A 388 19.39 -30.94 12.84
C ALA A 388 19.21 -31.32 14.30
N THR A 389 20.35 -31.33 15.00
CA THR A 389 20.38 -31.46 16.44
C THR A 389 20.11 -30.09 17.05
N GLU A 390 19.17 -30.04 17.98
CA GLU A 390 18.79 -28.81 18.66
C GLU A 390 19.82 -28.43 19.71
N VAL A 391 20.14 -27.14 19.80
CA VAL A 391 20.93 -26.60 20.91
C VAL A 391 19.96 -26.22 22.02
N SER A 392 20.07 -26.87 23.18
CA SER A 392 19.27 -26.52 24.35
C SER A 392 19.58 -25.08 24.79
N SER A 393 18.56 -24.32 25.18
CA SER A 393 18.66 -22.92 25.63
C SER A 393 19.58 -22.68 26.85
N SER A 394 20.16 -23.72 27.46
CA SER A 394 20.93 -23.64 28.70
C SER A 394 22.33 -24.27 28.69
N ALA A 395 22.81 -24.88 27.59
CA ALA A 395 24.15 -25.50 27.60
C ALA A 395 24.78 -25.71 26.21
N ASN A 396 26.13 -25.65 26.19
CA ASN A 396 27.00 -26.15 25.12
C ASN A 396 26.76 -27.66 24.93
N VAL A 397 26.35 -28.08 23.73
CA VAL A 397 26.10 -29.50 23.43
C VAL A 397 27.17 -30.05 22.49
N ALA A 398 27.83 -31.11 22.96
CA ALA A 398 28.69 -32.00 22.17
C ALA A 398 27.85 -32.97 21.32
N THR A 399 28.31 -33.13 20.08
CA THR A 399 28.09 -34.19 19.06
C THR A 399 26.89 -35.13 19.17
N GLY A 400 26.06 -35.12 18.11
CA GLY A 400 25.11 -36.19 17.79
C GLY A 400 24.47 -36.06 16.41
N VAL A 401 24.84 -36.99 15.51
CA VAL A 401 24.16 -37.56 14.31
C VAL A 401 23.92 -36.72 13.04
N HIS A 402 24.55 -37.22 11.96
CA HIS A 402 24.35 -36.88 10.55
C HIS A 402 23.01 -37.37 9.99
N VAL A 403 22.12 -36.47 9.55
CA VAL A 403 21.41 -36.43 8.24
C VAL A 403 20.71 -35.07 8.16
N THR A 404 21.45 -34.01 7.81
CA THR A 404 20.94 -32.64 7.98
C THR A 404 21.24 -31.73 6.79
N GLN A 405 22.43 -31.86 6.24
CA GLN A 405 22.94 -30.97 5.18
C GLN A 405 22.11 -31.04 3.90
N LYS A 406 21.67 -32.24 3.49
CA LYS A 406 20.86 -32.43 2.27
C LYS A 406 19.51 -31.71 2.38
N VAL A 407 18.85 -31.82 3.55
CA VAL A 407 17.56 -31.15 3.80
C VAL A 407 17.71 -29.64 3.74
N LEU A 408 18.74 -29.08 4.39
CA LEU A 408 19.01 -27.63 4.36
C LEU A 408 19.36 -27.14 2.94
N LEU A 409 20.17 -27.90 2.21
CA LEU A 409 20.53 -27.58 0.82
C LEU A 409 19.32 -27.62 -0.12
N GLU A 410 18.48 -28.64 -0.02
CA GLU A 410 17.25 -28.75 -0.82
C GLU A 410 16.24 -27.66 -0.45
N ALA A 411 16.06 -27.41 0.85
CA ALA A 411 15.19 -26.36 1.35
C ALA A 411 15.65 -24.97 0.90
N ALA A 412 16.96 -24.73 0.86
CA ALA A 412 17.48 -23.46 0.40
C ALA A 412 17.43 -23.33 -1.13
N LYS A 413 17.82 -24.36 -1.89
CA LYS A 413 17.76 -24.36 -3.36
C LYS A 413 16.34 -24.15 -3.88
N SER A 414 15.35 -24.82 -3.30
CA SER A 414 13.94 -24.65 -3.68
C SER A 414 13.39 -23.24 -3.41
N ARG A 415 14.09 -22.47 -2.56
CA ARG A 415 13.75 -21.08 -2.20
C ARG A 415 14.74 -20.08 -2.77
N GLY A 416 15.46 -20.48 -3.83
CA GLY A 416 16.40 -19.64 -4.56
C GLY A 416 17.74 -19.39 -3.86
N GLY A 417 17.98 -19.97 -2.68
CA GLY A 417 19.27 -19.91 -2.02
C GLY A 417 20.37 -20.57 -2.86
N ALA A 418 21.29 -19.77 -3.40
CA ALA A 418 22.50 -20.25 -4.06
C ALA A 418 23.64 -20.39 -3.03
N ILE A 419 24.27 -21.55 -2.97
CA ILE A 419 25.57 -21.73 -2.31
C ILE A 419 26.61 -21.78 -3.42
N GLU A 420 27.31 -20.67 -3.66
CA GLU A 420 28.48 -20.68 -4.55
C GLU A 420 29.60 -21.49 -3.88
N LYS A 421 29.84 -22.72 -4.34
CA LYS A 421 31.04 -23.48 -3.94
C LYS A 421 32.28 -22.77 -4.48
N GLY A 422 33.19 -22.35 -3.61
CA GLY A 422 34.58 -22.05 -3.97
C GLY A 422 35.01 -20.59 -4.02
N LYS A 423 34.25 -19.62 -3.49
CA LYS A 423 34.77 -18.26 -3.26
C LYS A 423 35.12 -18.06 -1.78
N LEU A 424 36.42 -18.10 -1.48
CA LEU A 424 36.97 -17.44 -0.29
C LEU A 424 36.74 -15.92 -0.40
N GLY A 425 36.28 -15.31 0.70
CA GLY A 425 36.30 -13.86 0.90
C GLY A 425 35.43 -13.00 -0.02
N ARG A 426 34.16 -12.81 0.35
CA ARG A 426 33.53 -11.48 0.46
C ARG A 426 32.11 -11.65 0.98
N VAL A 427 31.84 -11.05 2.15
CA VAL A 427 30.49 -10.69 2.57
C VAL A 427 29.93 -9.74 1.50
N SER A 428 29.11 -10.28 0.60
CA SER A 428 28.11 -9.51 -0.10
C SER A 428 26.92 -9.44 0.83
N SER A 429 26.80 -8.35 1.59
CA SER A 429 25.50 -7.91 2.12
C SER A 429 24.56 -7.44 0.99
N SER A 430 24.92 -7.69 -0.28
CA SER A 430 24.42 -7.01 -1.46
C SER A 430 23.68 -7.90 -2.46
N SER A 431 23.31 -9.15 -2.15
CA SER A 431 22.56 -9.95 -3.14
C SER A 431 21.59 -11.00 -2.61
N LEU A 432 20.88 -10.73 -1.51
CA LEU A 432 19.68 -11.52 -1.15
C LEU A 432 18.39 -10.94 -1.75
N SER A 433 18.51 -10.15 -2.83
CA SER A 433 17.41 -9.33 -3.37
C SER A 433 16.47 -10.02 -4.36
N GLU A 434 16.55 -11.34 -4.58
CA GLU A 434 15.78 -11.95 -5.70
C GLU A 434 14.97 -13.21 -5.40
N PHE A 435 14.66 -13.54 -4.15
CA PHE A 435 13.91 -14.77 -3.86
C PHE A 435 12.55 -14.50 -3.24
N GLY A 436 11.56 -15.29 -3.67
CA GLY A 436 10.12 -15.00 -3.65
C GLY A 436 9.47 -14.85 -2.25
N GLN A 437 8.39 -15.59 -2.02
CA GLN A 437 7.57 -15.47 -0.80
C GLN A 437 8.33 -15.90 0.46
N ASP A 438 9.17 -16.94 0.32
CA ASP A 438 10.02 -17.49 1.36
C ASP A 438 11.49 -17.24 1.01
N VAL A 439 12.34 -16.93 1.99
CA VAL A 439 13.76 -16.65 1.77
C VAL A 439 14.66 -17.52 2.63
N ALA A 440 15.75 -18.00 2.03
CA ALA A 440 16.91 -18.55 2.71
C ALA A 440 18.12 -17.62 2.50
N ALA A 441 18.79 -17.25 3.59
CA ALA A 441 20.00 -16.45 3.60
C ALA A 441 21.17 -17.26 4.17
N PHE A 442 22.38 -17.02 3.67
CA PHE A 442 23.58 -17.71 4.10
C PHE A 442 24.67 -16.72 4.51
N TYR A 443 25.31 -17.01 5.63
CA TYR A 443 26.44 -16.22 6.11
C TYR A 443 27.61 -17.15 6.38
N GLN A 444 28.76 -16.80 5.82
CA GLN A 444 30.01 -17.54 5.99
C GLN A 444 30.89 -16.80 6.99
N LEU A 445 31.29 -17.50 8.06
CA LEU A 445 32.22 -16.98 9.06
C LEU A 445 33.55 -17.73 8.92
N GLU A 446 34.58 -17.03 8.46
CA GLU A 446 35.95 -17.53 8.52
C GLU A 446 36.55 -17.19 9.89
N HIS A 447 37.12 -18.19 10.55
CA HIS A 447 37.85 -17.99 11.81
C HIS A 447 39.23 -18.63 11.75
N ARG A 448 40.17 -17.99 12.44
CA ARG A 448 41.59 -18.34 12.42
C ARG A 448 42.05 -18.99 13.70
#